data_AF-A0A1F8SMF5-F1
#
_entry.id   AF-A0A1F8SMF5-F1
#
_cell.length_a   1.000
_cell.length_b   1.000
_cell.length_c   1.000
_cell.angle_alpha   90.00
_cell.angle_beta   90.00
_cell.angle_gamma   90.00
#
_symmetry.space_group_name_H-M   'P 1'
#
loop_
_entity.id
_entity.type
_entity.pdbx_description
1 polymer ?
#
loop_
_entity_poly.entity_id
_entity_poly.type
_entity_poly.pdbx_seq_one_letter_code
_entity_poly.pdbx_strand_id
1 'polypeptide(L)'
;MIQTAIYHTMVTWKGEHLGHINMGNGPEMDFSAPPDAKGLPGVLTPEDAFVAAVNTCIMMMFIWSCERLKLKLLSYGCRAEGTKLIELDQTESFTYIRLYPEIRVMANDVAPSIIEGRIQRALKSAQKYSLVANSIKSEVIIKPEIEIIQ
;
A
#
# COMPACT_ATOMS: atom_id res chain seq x y z
N MET A 1 -18.26 13.49 -16.52
CA MET A 1 -17.43 14.71 -16.50
C MET A 1 -16.12 14.39 -15.80
N ILE A 2 -15.01 14.96 -16.25
CA ILE A 2 -13.73 14.85 -15.55
C ILE A 2 -13.82 15.76 -14.31
N GLN A 3 -13.47 15.23 -13.14
CA GLN A 3 -13.45 15.96 -11.88
C GLN A 3 -12.05 15.86 -11.26
N THR A 4 -11.59 16.94 -10.63
CA THR A 4 -10.34 16.97 -9.87
C THR A 4 -10.63 17.11 -8.38
N ALA A 5 -9.72 16.60 -7.56
CA ALA A 5 -9.73 16.75 -6.11
C ALA A 5 -8.30 17.07 -5.64
N ILE A 6 -8.18 17.87 -4.58
CA ILE A 6 -6.90 18.28 -4.00
C ILE A 6 -6.82 17.71 -2.58
N TYR A 7 -5.64 17.19 -2.23
CA TYR A 7 -5.32 16.69 -0.89
C TYR A 7 -4.21 17.55 -0.29
N HIS A 8 -4.33 17.86 1.00
CA HIS A 8 -3.42 18.78 1.68
C HIS A 8 -2.69 18.07 2.82
N THR A 9 -1.41 18.38 2.95
CA THR A 9 -0.58 18.07 4.12
C THR A 9 0.23 19.30 4.50
N MET A 10 0.56 19.42 5.78
CA MET A 10 1.48 20.43 6.30
C MET A 10 2.57 19.72 7.08
N VAL A 11 3.83 20.13 6.88
CA VAL A 11 4.95 19.69 7.73
C VAL A 11 5.52 20.88 8.49
N THR A 12 5.85 20.68 9.75
CA THR A 12 6.56 21.66 10.59
C THR A 12 7.85 21.03 11.11
N TRP A 13 8.95 21.74 10.96
CA TRP A 13 10.23 21.34 11.54
C TRP A 13 10.24 21.61 13.06
N LYS A 14 10.58 20.61 13.86
CA LYS A 14 10.62 20.69 15.33
C LYS A 14 12.04 20.77 15.92
N GLY A 15 13.06 20.88 15.06
CA GLY A 15 14.47 20.87 15.45
C GLY A 15 15.18 19.60 15.00
N GLU A 16 16.51 19.68 14.83
CA GLU A 16 17.36 18.57 14.37
C GLU A 16 16.77 17.84 13.15
N HIS A 17 16.64 16.51 13.22
CA HIS A 17 16.03 15.67 12.19
C HIS A 17 14.57 15.34 12.48
N LEU A 18 13.88 16.08 13.35
CA LEU A 18 12.48 15.83 13.73
C LEU A 18 11.53 16.80 13.01
N GLY A 19 10.53 16.22 12.36
CA GLY A 19 9.39 16.94 11.78
C GLY A 19 8.07 16.44 12.35
N HIS A 20 7.02 17.20 12.12
CA HIS A 20 5.64 16.82 12.43
C HIS A 20 4.76 17.04 11.21
N ILE A 21 3.96 16.05 10.84
CA ILE A 21 3.05 16.10 9.70
C ILE A 21 1.60 16.12 10.16
N ASN A 22 0.82 17.02 9.57
CA ASN A 22 -0.64 17.07 9.67
C ASN A 22 -1.25 16.76 8.31
N MET A 23 -2.10 15.74 8.25
CA MET A 23 -2.76 15.31 7.02
C MET A 23 -4.21 15.80 6.96
N GLY A 24 -4.69 16.15 5.76
CA GLY A 24 -6.02 16.74 5.57
C GLY A 24 -7.22 15.89 6.03
N ASN A 25 -7.02 14.60 6.30
CA ASN A 25 -8.05 13.73 6.87
C ASN A 25 -8.00 13.61 8.40
N GLY A 26 -7.12 14.37 9.07
CA GLY A 26 -6.99 14.41 10.53
C GLY A 26 -5.79 13.66 11.16
N PRO A 27 -5.19 12.61 10.56
CA PRO A 27 -4.01 11.98 11.14
C PRO A 27 -2.82 12.95 11.26
N GLU A 28 -2.13 12.85 12.38
CA GLU A 28 -0.91 13.60 12.67
C GLU A 28 0.14 12.64 13.24
N MET A 29 1.41 12.89 12.94
CA MET A 29 2.52 12.09 13.46
C MET A 29 3.83 12.86 13.38
N ASP A 30 4.75 12.51 14.26
CA ASP A 30 6.15 12.91 14.10
C ASP A 30 6.81 12.03 13.02
N PHE A 31 7.76 12.61 12.30
CA PHE A 31 8.53 11.94 11.27
C PHE A 31 10.00 12.34 11.33
N SER A 32 10.87 11.44 10.85
CA SER A 32 12.31 11.68 10.73
C SER A 32 12.87 10.85 9.56
N ALA A 33 14.15 11.05 9.26
CA ALA A 33 14.88 10.07 8.46
C ALA A 33 15.02 8.74 9.25
N PRO A 34 15.32 7.62 8.59
CA PRO A 34 15.63 6.39 9.32
C PRO A 34 16.96 6.53 10.11
N PRO A 35 17.21 5.70 11.15
CA PRO A 35 18.40 5.83 12.01
C PRO A 35 19.74 5.70 11.30
N ASP A 36 19.80 4.91 10.23
CA ASP A 36 20.96 4.76 9.35
C ASP A 36 21.26 6.03 8.53
N ALA A 37 20.29 6.93 8.41
CA ALA A 37 20.39 8.24 7.79
C ALA A 37 20.38 9.40 8.83
N LYS A 38 20.85 9.14 10.06
CA LYS A 38 20.93 10.11 11.18
C LYS A 38 19.59 10.61 11.72
N GLY A 39 18.49 9.93 11.41
CA GLY A 39 17.19 10.27 11.98
C GLY A 39 16.84 9.48 13.25
N LEU A 40 15.57 9.51 13.62
CA LEU A 40 15.07 9.00 14.89
C LEU A 40 14.30 7.68 14.71
N PRO A 41 14.48 6.69 15.59
CA PRO A 41 13.68 5.47 15.58
C PRO A 41 12.26 5.74 16.12
N GLY A 42 11.30 4.90 15.71
CA GLY A 42 9.95 4.89 16.30
C GLY A 42 9.01 6.01 15.82
N VAL A 43 9.40 6.76 14.80
CA VAL A 43 8.57 7.77 14.13
C VAL A 43 8.39 7.39 12.66
N LEU A 44 7.46 8.07 11.96
CA LEU A 44 7.26 7.88 10.53
C LEU A 44 8.57 8.18 9.77
N THR A 45 8.91 7.35 8.79
CA THR A 45 9.92 7.70 7.78
C THR A 45 9.23 7.96 6.44
N PRO A 46 9.71 8.92 5.61
CA PRO A 46 9.18 9.11 4.26
C PRO A 46 9.20 7.82 3.41
N GLU A 47 10.21 6.98 3.61
CA GLU A 47 10.39 5.69 2.96
C GLU A 47 9.28 4.72 3.34
N ASP A 48 9.03 4.51 4.63
CA ASP A 48 7.95 3.64 5.10
C ASP A 48 6.57 4.21 4.73
N ALA A 49 6.41 5.54 4.79
CA ALA A 49 5.19 6.22 4.38
C ALA A 49 4.86 5.95 2.90
N PHE A 50 5.88 5.98 2.03
CA PHE A 50 5.72 5.69 0.61
C PHE A 50 5.26 4.25 0.37
N VAL A 51 5.92 3.27 1.00
CA VAL A 51 5.54 1.85 0.90
C VAL A 51 4.14 1.62 1.48
N ALA A 52 3.84 2.24 2.63
CA ALA A 52 2.55 2.13 3.30
C ALA A 52 1.41 2.73 2.48
N ALA A 53 1.62 3.87 1.80
CA ALA A 53 0.62 4.49 0.94
C ALA A 53 0.21 3.56 -0.21
N VAL A 54 1.17 2.85 -0.83
CA VAL A 54 0.87 1.87 -1.87
C VAL A 54 0.10 0.68 -1.29
N ASN A 55 0.59 0.13 -0.17
CA ASN A 55 -0.01 -1.04 0.48
C ASN A 55 -1.47 -0.80 0.90
N THR A 56 -1.73 0.31 1.59
CA THR A 56 -3.07 0.69 2.05
C THR A 56 -4.02 0.97 0.89
N CYS A 57 -3.56 1.64 -0.17
CA CYS A 57 -4.39 1.91 -1.34
C CYS A 57 -4.78 0.61 -2.06
N ILE A 58 -3.84 -0.33 -2.23
CA ILE A 58 -4.12 -1.64 -2.84
C ILE A 58 -5.11 -2.44 -2.00
N MET A 59 -4.96 -2.48 -0.67
CA MET A 59 -5.91 -3.13 0.23
C MET A 59 -7.32 -2.58 0.05
N MET A 60 -7.49 -1.24 0.08
CA MET A 60 -8.80 -0.61 -0.09
C MET A 60 -9.43 -0.98 -1.45
N MET A 61 -8.66 -0.95 -2.53
CA MET A 61 -9.17 -1.31 -3.86
C MET A 61 -9.46 -2.80 -4.00
N PHE A 62 -8.75 -3.66 -3.27
CA PHE A 62 -9.03 -5.09 -3.21
C PHE A 62 -10.34 -5.37 -2.49
N ILE A 63 -10.58 -4.76 -1.31
CA ILE A 63 -11.85 -4.87 -0.57
C ILE A 63 -13.02 -4.44 -1.46
N TRP A 64 -12.92 -3.26 -2.09
CA TRP A 64 -13.92 -2.79 -3.05
C TRP A 64 -14.16 -3.76 -4.21
N SER A 65 -13.09 -4.38 -4.71
CA SER A 65 -13.20 -5.39 -5.79
C SER A 65 -13.85 -6.69 -5.30
N CYS A 66 -13.61 -7.10 -4.05
CA CYS A 66 -14.29 -8.24 -3.42
C CYS A 66 -15.79 -8.03 -3.34
N GLU A 67 -16.24 -6.86 -2.91
CA GLU A 67 -17.67 -6.51 -2.86
C GLU A 67 -18.34 -6.63 -4.23
N ARG A 68 -17.72 -6.04 -5.26
CA ARG A 68 -18.22 -6.10 -6.64
C ARG A 68 -18.27 -7.52 -7.20
N LEU A 69 -17.29 -8.36 -6.85
CA LEU A 69 -17.20 -9.74 -7.32
C LEU A 69 -17.92 -10.74 -6.41
N LYS A 70 -18.62 -10.25 -5.37
CA LYS A 70 -19.35 -11.05 -4.38
C LYS A 70 -18.45 -12.11 -3.73
N LEU A 71 -17.22 -11.73 -3.41
CA LEU A 71 -16.29 -12.54 -2.62
C LEU A 71 -16.56 -12.29 -1.13
N LYS A 72 -16.83 -13.35 -0.37
CA LYS A 72 -16.95 -13.26 1.09
C LYS A 72 -15.56 -13.30 1.72
N LEU A 73 -14.91 -12.14 1.76
CA LEU A 73 -13.61 -11.95 2.39
C LEU A 73 -13.72 -12.16 3.90
N LEU A 74 -12.88 -13.03 4.45
CA LEU A 74 -12.82 -13.32 5.88
C LEU A 74 -11.68 -12.55 6.55
N SER A 75 -10.52 -12.50 5.90
CA SER A 75 -9.40 -11.67 6.36
C SER A 75 -8.50 -11.26 5.20
N TYR A 76 -7.81 -10.15 5.41
CA TYR A 76 -6.75 -9.65 4.56
C TYR A 76 -5.64 -9.09 5.46
N GLY A 77 -4.45 -9.67 5.35
CA GLY A 77 -3.21 -9.07 5.85
C GLY A 77 -2.31 -8.78 4.66
N CYS A 78 -1.42 -7.79 4.74
CA CYS A 78 -0.45 -7.58 3.67
C CYS A 78 0.84 -6.96 4.20
N ARG A 79 1.91 -7.76 4.14
CA ARG A 79 3.26 -7.26 4.34
C ARG A 79 3.73 -6.61 3.04
N ALA A 80 4.43 -5.49 3.14
CA ALA A 80 4.94 -4.76 2.00
C ALA A 80 6.45 -4.50 2.15
N GLU A 81 7.15 -4.45 1.03
CA GLU A 81 8.58 -4.14 0.95
C GLU A 81 8.82 -3.13 -0.17
N GLY A 82 9.56 -2.05 0.13
CA GLY A 82 10.10 -1.15 -0.87
C GLY A 82 11.58 -1.41 -1.10
N THR A 83 12.00 -1.60 -2.35
CA THR A 83 13.42 -1.68 -2.71
C THR A 83 13.88 -0.34 -3.24
N LYS A 84 14.78 0.33 -2.52
CA LYS A 84 15.49 1.51 -3.02
C LYS A 84 16.77 1.13 -3.76
N LEU A 85 17.05 1.83 -4.85
CA LEU A 85 18.32 1.84 -5.55
C LEU A 85 19.06 3.12 -5.14
N ILE A 86 20.35 2.98 -4.82
CA ILE A 86 21.26 4.09 -4.57
C ILE A 86 22.27 4.08 -5.71
N GLU A 87 22.29 5.16 -6.49
CA GLU A 87 23.19 5.31 -7.63
C GLU A 87 24.59 5.78 -7.18
N LEU A 88 25.58 5.71 -8.08
CA LEU A 88 26.95 6.15 -7.80
C LEU A 88 27.04 7.64 -7.46
N ASP A 89 26.12 8.46 -7.98
CA ASP A 89 25.99 9.88 -7.68
C ASP A 89 25.20 10.17 -6.40
N GLN A 90 24.88 9.13 -5.62
CA GLN A 90 24.09 9.16 -4.38
C GLN A 90 22.62 9.56 -4.56
N THR A 91 22.11 9.63 -5.79
CA THR A 91 20.67 9.75 -6.00
C THR A 91 19.97 8.44 -5.63
N GLU A 92 18.78 8.55 -5.04
CA GLU A 92 18.00 7.38 -4.59
C GLU A 92 16.64 7.32 -5.28
N SER A 93 16.17 6.10 -5.59
CA SER A 93 14.81 5.88 -6.09
C SER A 93 14.25 4.53 -5.68
N PHE A 94 12.93 4.45 -5.47
CA PHE A 94 12.26 3.17 -5.31
C PHE A 94 12.10 2.47 -6.67
N THR A 95 12.67 1.28 -6.80
CA THR A 95 12.58 0.46 -8.03
C THR A 95 11.41 -0.51 -7.99
N TYR A 96 11.19 -1.15 -6.85
CA TYR A 96 10.13 -2.13 -6.65
C TYR A 96 9.35 -1.88 -5.37
N ILE A 97 8.04 -2.07 -5.44
CA ILE A 97 7.18 -2.29 -4.27
C ILE A 97 6.61 -3.71 -4.37
N ARG A 98 6.92 -4.56 -3.40
CA ARG A 98 6.42 -5.94 -3.32
C ARG A 98 5.39 -6.05 -2.22
N LEU A 99 4.20 -6.54 -2.58
CA LEU A 99 3.09 -6.76 -1.67
C LEU A 99 2.86 -8.27 -1.52
N TYR A 100 2.75 -8.72 -0.28
CA TYR A 100 2.54 -10.12 0.09
C TYR A 100 1.20 -10.25 0.83
N PRO A 101 0.06 -10.17 0.13
CA PRO A 101 -1.23 -10.26 0.79
C PRO A 101 -1.56 -11.71 1.17
N GLU A 102 -1.97 -11.89 2.41
CA GLU A 102 -2.53 -13.12 2.97
C GLU A 102 -4.05 -13.00 2.98
N ILE A 103 -4.73 -13.81 2.16
CA ILE A 103 -6.13 -13.63 1.81
C ILE A 103 -6.91 -14.88 2.20
N ARG A 104 -7.94 -14.71 3.04
CA ARG A 104 -8.86 -15.79 3.40
C ARG A 104 -10.26 -15.47 2.88
N VAL A 105 -10.85 -16.39 2.13
CA VAL A 105 -12.19 -16.21 1.53
C VAL A 105 -13.07 -17.43 1.78
N MET A 106 -14.33 -17.18 2.09
CA MET A 106 -15.36 -18.24 2.19
C MET A 106 -15.95 -18.55 0.82
N ALA A 107 -16.01 -19.84 0.47
CA ALA A 107 -16.53 -20.31 -0.81
C ALA A 107 -18.07 -20.31 -0.86
N ASN A 108 -18.75 -20.60 0.26
CA ASN A 108 -20.21 -20.77 0.34
C ASN A 108 -20.75 -21.70 -0.77
N ASP A 109 -20.31 -22.96 -0.78
CA ASP A 109 -20.70 -23.99 -1.76
C ASP A 109 -20.34 -23.70 -3.24
N VAL A 110 -19.53 -22.68 -3.50
CA VAL A 110 -18.97 -22.41 -4.84
C VAL A 110 -17.65 -23.17 -5.01
N ALA A 111 -17.43 -23.78 -6.17
CA ALA A 111 -16.18 -24.47 -6.47
C ALA A 111 -14.93 -23.58 -6.21
N PRO A 112 -13.91 -24.08 -5.48
CA PRO A 112 -12.72 -23.30 -5.14
C PRO A 112 -12.03 -22.62 -6.34
N SER A 113 -11.95 -23.28 -7.49
CA SER A 113 -11.35 -22.74 -8.71
C SER A 113 -12.07 -21.49 -9.24
N ILE A 114 -13.38 -21.39 -9.06
CA ILE A 114 -14.17 -20.21 -9.43
C ILE A 114 -13.87 -19.06 -8.48
N ILE A 115 -13.77 -19.34 -7.18
CA ILE A 115 -13.42 -18.37 -6.14
C ILE A 115 -12.00 -17.84 -6.36
N GLU A 116 -11.04 -18.72 -6.60
CA GLU A 116 -9.66 -18.35 -6.94
C GLU A 116 -9.62 -17.43 -8.16
N GLY A 117 -10.31 -17.79 -9.24
CA GLY A 117 -10.40 -16.95 -10.44
C GLY A 117 -11.00 -15.57 -10.16
N ARG A 118 -11.96 -15.46 -9.22
CA ARG A 118 -12.50 -14.17 -8.77
C ARG A 118 -11.49 -13.39 -7.94
N ILE A 119 -10.75 -14.03 -7.04
CA ILE A 119 -9.70 -13.38 -6.22
C ILE A 119 -8.61 -12.81 -7.13
N GLN A 120 -8.15 -13.58 -8.12
CA GLN A 120 -7.15 -13.12 -9.09
C GLN A 120 -7.64 -11.91 -9.90
N ARG A 121 -8.92 -11.90 -10.30
CA ARG A 121 -9.53 -10.71 -10.94
C ARG A 121 -9.64 -9.53 -9.98
N ALA A 122 -9.93 -9.76 -8.70
CA ALA A 122 -9.99 -8.72 -7.68
C ALA A 122 -8.61 -8.07 -7.48
N LEU A 123 -7.53 -8.86 -7.41
CA LEU A 123 -6.16 -8.35 -7.28
C LEU A 123 -5.74 -7.51 -8.50
N LYS A 124 -6.03 -8.00 -9.72
CA LYS A 124 -5.77 -7.23 -10.96
C LYS A 124 -6.55 -5.92 -11.00
N SER A 125 -7.81 -5.94 -10.56
CA SER A 125 -8.66 -4.74 -10.42
C SER A 125 -8.06 -3.79 -9.38
N ALA A 126 -7.62 -4.31 -8.23
CA ALA A 126 -7.05 -3.50 -7.16
C ALA A 126 -5.81 -2.72 -7.61
N GLN A 127 -4.90 -3.40 -8.32
CA GLN A 127 -3.73 -2.75 -8.91
C GLN A 127 -4.12 -1.71 -9.96
N LYS A 128 -5.02 -2.05 -10.88
CA LYS A 128 -5.46 -1.16 -11.96
C LYS A 128 -6.12 0.13 -11.48
N TYR A 129 -6.92 0.07 -10.41
CA TYR A 129 -7.68 1.22 -9.91
C TYR A 129 -7.03 1.92 -8.72
N SER A 130 -5.89 1.44 -8.23
CA SER A 130 -5.15 2.09 -7.15
C SER A 130 -4.56 3.41 -7.62
N LEU A 131 -5.03 4.51 -7.01
CA LEU A 131 -4.54 5.86 -7.29
C LEU A 131 -3.03 5.93 -7.05
N VAL A 132 -2.57 5.43 -5.90
CA VAL A 132 -1.16 5.53 -5.49
C VAL A 132 -0.28 4.66 -6.37
N ALA A 133 -0.66 3.40 -6.64
CA ALA A 133 0.12 2.51 -7.50
C ALA A 133 0.25 3.04 -8.94
N ASN A 134 -0.79 3.71 -9.46
CA ASN A 134 -0.78 4.33 -10.79
C ASN A 134 0.02 5.66 -10.84
N SER A 135 0.40 6.21 -9.69
CA SER A 135 1.05 7.53 -9.59
C SER A 135 2.56 7.45 -9.40
N ILE A 136 3.13 6.25 -9.34
CA ILE A 136 4.55 6.03 -9.07
C ILE A 136 5.27 5.41 -10.27
N LYS A 137 6.59 5.61 -10.33
CA LYS A 137 7.46 4.98 -11.34
C LYS A 137 7.87 3.55 -11.00
N SER A 138 7.88 3.22 -9.70
CA SER A 138 8.30 1.92 -9.19
C SER A 138 7.39 0.80 -9.69
N GLU A 139 7.96 -0.36 -9.98
CA GLU A 139 7.17 -1.53 -10.35
C GLU A 139 6.47 -2.11 -9.11
N VAL A 140 5.15 -2.26 -9.18
CA VAL A 140 4.35 -2.86 -8.11
C VAL A 140 4.09 -4.34 -8.41
N ILE A 141 4.57 -5.22 -7.55
CA ILE A 141 4.46 -6.67 -7.68
C ILE A 141 3.62 -7.22 -6.53
N ILE A 142 2.56 -7.97 -6.86
CA ILE A 142 1.65 -8.57 -5.86
C ILE A 142 1.82 -10.09 -5.88
N LYS A 143 2.19 -10.67 -4.73
CA LYS A 143 2.41 -12.11 -4.53
C LYS A 143 1.48 -12.63 -3.44
N PRO A 144 0.24 -13.01 -3.77
CA PRO A 144 -0.76 -13.39 -2.78
C PRO A 144 -0.54 -14.83 -2.28
N GLU A 145 -0.84 -15.04 -1.00
CA GLU A 145 -1.17 -16.35 -0.43
C GLU A 145 -2.69 -16.41 -0.22
N ILE A 146 -3.33 -17.45 -0.74
CA ILE A 146 -4.79 -17.56 -0.80
C ILE A 146 -5.24 -18.83 -0.08
N GLU A 147 -6.07 -18.67 0.94
CA GLU A 147 -6.78 -19.74 1.63
C GLU A 147 -8.28 -19.65 1.33
N ILE A 148 -8.84 -20.71 0.74
CA ILE A 148 -10.28 -20.81 0.46
C ILE A 148 -10.90 -21.75 1.47
N ILE A 149 -11.79 -21.21 2.30
CA ILE A 149 -12.52 -21.95 3.34
C ILE A 149 -13.86 -22.39 2.74
N GLN A 150 -14.27 -23.63 3.01
CA GLN A 150 -15.58 -24.15 2.59
C GLN A 150 -16.70 -23.60 3.47
#